data_AF-A0A1T3NI77-F1
#
_entry.id   AF-A0A1T3NI77-F1
#
_cell.length_a   1.000
_cell.length_b   1.000
_cell.length_c   1.000
_cell.angle_alpha   90.00
_cell.angle_beta   90.00
_cell.angle_gamma   90.00
#
_symmetry.space_group_name_H-M   'P 1'
#
loop_
_entity.id
_entity.type
_entity.pdbx_description
1 polymer ?
#
loop_
_entity_poly.entity_id
_entity_poly.type
_entity_poly.pdbx_seq_one_letter_code
_entity_poly.pdbx_strand_id
1 'polypeptide(L)'
;MRSEEHAGWEPDFPVRYLLVREDIHGEEGDVLWGRCAEVEGLFMDPPPLPREVLTLRGCPRESLLVQAVAVRTEPVRLLGDGMLSIEPVDPSNDGPARFWDLEDTAVLAQWPTPGDPRRVDIVVGTGVRRDDYWGSQRLPSSPRFDLWFPSIQGDSPSDSCRSIDGLITPRPQRPTQPVHLIGCEPAAPLLALLRRPLPQKGDPITLRPLDRHGRTMTGYRLDLHIVEVRPSVLGGTLIDVTITDPGDDRPTLAARPVWETWSDGVPTLPNQWAQFDAKGRSEWLRLTRIGPYWPEGLSGGTYQLDGQHVTDRTGLLLALGEALLGPGANYGTCLDSVADYLGGGPSVVSPFTLVWHHADIARHALAGHILHHLGGVSYFEETVNLLRERGVTVVLQ
;
A
#
# COMPACT_ATOMS: atom_id res chain seq x y z
N MET A 1 22.04 13.87 -13.70
CA MET A 1 21.47 14.86 -12.77
C MET A 1 20.63 14.07 -11.78
N ARG A 2 21.04 14.10 -10.52
CA ARG A 2 20.34 13.38 -9.44
C ARG A 2 19.06 14.13 -9.07
N SER A 3 18.03 13.42 -8.61
CA SER A 3 16.78 14.05 -8.15
C SER A 3 17.02 15.11 -7.05
N GLU A 4 18.02 14.89 -6.20
CA GLU A 4 18.44 15.79 -5.12
C GLU A 4 18.96 17.15 -5.60
N GLU A 5 19.46 17.25 -6.84
CA GLU A 5 19.97 18.49 -7.43
C GLU A 5 18.84 19.48 -7.80
N HIS A 6 17.57 19.06 -7.71
CA HIS A 6 16.42 19.97 -7.89
C HIS A 6 16.36 21.08 -6.83
N ALA A 7 16.85 20.84 -5.60
CA ALA A 7 16.74 21.80 -4.50
C ALA A 7 17.50 23.13 -4.76
N GLY A 8 18.43 23.16 -5.72
CA GLY A 8 19.17 24.36 -6.13
C GLY A 8 18.77 24.92 -7.51
N TRP A 9 17.70 24.42 -8.12
CA TRP A 9 17.24 24.84 -9.45
C TRP A 9 16.23 25.98 -9.35
N GLU A 10 16.48 27.09 -10.03
CA GLU A 10 15.54 28.22 -10.15
C GLU A 10 14.51 27.92 -11.25
N PRO A 11 13.21 27.82 -10.94
CA PRO A 11 12.20 27.49 -11.93
C PRO A 11 11.86 28.65 -12.85
N ASP A 12 11.96 28.42 -14.17
CA ASP A 12 11.38 29.33 -15.18
C ASP A 12 9.87 29.08 -15.40
N PHE A 13 9.31 28.06 -14.74
CA PHE A 13 7.90 27.66 -14.81
C PHE A 13 7.47 26.92 -13.52
N PRO A 14 6.17 26.83 -13.19
CA PRO A 14 5.70 26.29 -11.91
C PRO A 14 5.78 24.76 -11.88
N VAL A 15 6.95 24.20 -11.59
CA VAL A 15 7.13 22.74 -11.45
C VAL A 15 6.38 22.21 -10.25
N ARG A 16 5.55 21.20 -10.47
CA ARG A 16 4.84 20.47 -9.40
C ARG A 16 5.17 18.99 -9.36
N TYR A 17 5.81 18.45 -10.40
CA TYR A 17 6.11 17.04 -10.51
C TYR A 17 7.50 16.78 -11.08
N LEU A 18 8.18 15.79 -10.53
CA LEU A 18 9.41 15.22 -11.07
C LEU A 18 9.11 13.86 -11.66
N LEU A 19 9.65 13.60 -12.84
CA LEU A 19 9.72 12.27 -13.44
C LEU A 19 11.07 11.69 -13.06
N VAL A 20 11.09 10.61 -12.26
CA VAL A 20 12.33 9.99 -11.79
C VAL A 20 12.32 8.49 -12.02
N ARG A 21 13.46 7.92 -12.36
CA ARG A 21 13.64 6.46 -12.43
C ARG A 21 14.54 6.04 -11.28
N GLU A 22 14.05 5.09 -10.48
CA GLU A 22 14.83 4.47 -9.42
C GLU A 22 15.90 3.59 -10.06
N ASP A 23 17.16 3.75 -9.65
CA ASP A 23 18.23 2.88 -10.09
C ASP A 23 18.08 1.52 -9.39
N ILE A 24 17.77 0.49 -10.17
CA ILE A 24 17.59 -0.90 -9.72
C ILE A 24 18.84 -1.48 -9.04
N HIS A 25 20.00 -0.83 -9.17
CA HIS A 25 21.24 -1.25 -8.51
C HIS A 25 21.58 -0.45 -7.25
N GLY A 26 20.82 0.60 -6.91
CA GLY A 26 20.93 1.33 -5.64
C GLY A 26 22.24 2.10 -5.44
N GLU A 27 23.12 2.18 -6.44
CA GLU A 27 24.46 2.78 -6.30
C GLU A 27 24.48 4.29 -6.60
N GLU A 28 23.58 4.83 -7.44
CA GLU A 28 23.65 6.24 -7.89
C GLU A 28 22.48 7.16 -7.50
N GLY A 29 21.46 6.66 -6.80
CA GLY A 29 20.24 7.41 -6.45
C GLY A 29 19.31 7.62 -7.66
N ASP A 30 18.15 8.26 -7.43
CA ASP A 30 17.14 8.38 -8.50
C ASP A 30 17.61 9.29 -9.64
N VAL A 31 17.46 8.80 -10.86
CA VAL A 31 17.80 9.53 -12.08
C VAL A 31 16.64 10.42 -12.49
N LEU A 32 16.88 11.73 -12.65
CA LEU A 32 15.88 12.67 -13.15
C LEU A 32 15.66 12.52 -14.66
N TRP A 33 14.40 12.35 -15.05
CA TRP A 33 13.94 12.24 -16.44
C TRP A 33 13.24 13.49 -16.94
N GLY A 34 12.62 14.26 -16.05
CA GLY A 34 12.03 15.54 -16.40
C GLY A 34 11.34 16.21 -15.23
N ARG A 35 10.91 17.45 -15.47
CA ARG A 35 10.13 18.26 -14.53
C ARG A 35 8.87 18.69 -15.24
N CYS A 36 7.71 18.57 -14.61
CA CYS A 36 6.43 18.91 -15.22
C CYS A 36 5.65 19.89 -14.35
N ALA A 37 4.91 20.77 -15.02
CA ALA A 37 4.11 21.80 -14.37
C ALA A 37 2.85 21.20 -13.73
N GLU A 38 2.24 20.23 -14.41
CA GLU A 38 0.98 19.62 -13.97
C GLU A 38 0.83 18.20 -14.52
N VAL A 39 -0.06 17.41 -13.92
CA VAL A 39 -0.48 16.11 -14.45
C VAL A 39 -2.01 15.99 -14.46
N GLU A 40 -2.56 15.70 -15.64
CA GLU A 40 -3.96 15.34 -15.82
C GLU A 40 -4.10 13.81 -15.94
N GLY A 41 -5.17 13.26 -15.35
CA GLY A 41 -5.43 11.82 -15.35
C GLY A 41 -4.67 11.02 -14.30
N LEU A 42 -3.92 11.67 -13.38
CA LEU A 42 -3.22 10.97 -12.30
C LEU A 42 -4.19 10.30 -11.31
N PHE A 43 -5.25 11.00 -10.91
CA PHE A 43 -6.24 10.46 -9.99
C PHE A 43 -7.35 9.76 -10.76
N MET A 44 -7.61 8.50 -10.42
CA MET A 44 -8.70 7.73 -11.01
C MET A 44 -9.18 6.65 -10.05
N ASP A 45 -10.47 6.32 -10.11
CA ASP A 45 -10.94 5.08 -9.51
C ASP A 45 -10.74 3.96 -10.55
N PRO A 46 -9.91 2.95 -10.27
CA PRO A 46 -9.67 1.87 -11.21
C PRO A 46 -10.99 1.18 -11.55
N PRO A 47 -11.25 0.84 -12.82
CA PRO A 47 -12.41 0.03 -13.16
C PRO A 47 -12.30 -1.29 -12.40
N PRO A 48 -13.43 -1.83 -11.89
CA PRO A 48 -13.41 -3.08 -11.14
C PRO A 48 -12.80 -4.18 -12.02
N LEU A 49 -12.00 -5.04 -11.38
CA LEU A 49 -11.43 -6.20 -12.07
C LEU A 49 -12.53 -7.07 -12.68
N PRO A 50 -12.29 -7.69 -13.85
CA PRO A 50 -13.20 -8.67 -14.41
C PRO A 50 -13.54 -9.75 -13.38
N ARG A 51 -14.83 -10.07 -13.26
CA ARG A 51 -15.27 -11.07 -12.30
C ARG A 51 -14.87 -12.46 -12.77
N GLU A 52 -14.03 -13.13 -11.98
CA GLU A 52 -13.57 -14.49 -12.23
C GLU A 52 -14.14 -15.46 -11.19
N VAL A 53 -14.11 -16.75 -11.51
CA VAL A 53 -14.52 -17.82 -10.60
C VAL A 53 -13.30 -18.70 -10.31
N LEU A 54 -12.91 -18.76 -9.04
CA LEU A 54 -11.85 -19.63 -8.55
C LEU A 54 -12.46 -20.77 -7.72
N THR A 55 -11.86 -21.95 -7.80
CA THR A 55 -12.22 -23.08 -6.92
C THR A 55 -11.06 -23.42 -6.00
N LEU A 56 -11.22 -23.13 -4.72
CA LEU A 56 -10.32 -23.52 -3.65
C LEU A 56 -10.59 -24.98 -3.30
N ARG A 57 -9.60 -25.86 -3.48
CA ARG A 57 -9.75 -27.31 -3.30
C ARG A 57 -9.22 -27.76 -1.96
N GLY A 58 -9.98 -28.61 -1.29
CA GLY A 58 -9.50 -29.32 -0.12
C GLY A 58 -9.09 -28.40 1.03
N CYS A 59 -9.81 -27.29 1.27
CA CYS A 59 -9.56 -26.42 2.41
C CYS A 59 -9.89 -27.17 3.71
N PRO A 60 -9.05 -27.10 4.77
CA PRO A 60 -9.32 -27.78 6.03
C PRO A 60 -10.67 -27.37 6.61
N ARG A 61 -11.48 -28.34 7.03
CA ARG A 61 -12.83 -28.08 7.55
C ARG A 61 -12.82 -27.20 8.80
N GLU A 62 -11.76 -27.33 9.59
CA GLU A 62 -11.54 -26.55 10.81
C GLU A 62 -11.00 -25.14 10.51
N SER A 63 -10.65 -24.83 9.26
CA SER A 63 -10.09 -23.53 8.89
C SER A 63 -11.09 -22.40 9.10
N LEU A 64 -10.60 -21.23 9.48
CA LEU A 64 -11.42 -20.03 9.67
C LEU A 64 -12.16 -19.63 8.40
N LEU A 65 -11.56 -19.84 7.22
CA LEU A 65 -12.24 -19.65 5.94
C LEU A 65 -13.50 -20.54 5.85
N VAL A 66 -13.39 -21.84 6.09
CA VAL A 66 -14.56 -22.74 6.04
C VAL A 66 -15.59 -22.38 7.12
N GLN A 67 -15.15 -22.03 8.32
CA GLN A 67 -16.06 -21.62 9.41
C GLN A 67 -16.82 -20.33 9.07
N ALA A 68 -16.11 -19.31 8.60
CA ALA A 68 -16.67 -18.06 8.11
C ALA A 68 -17.64 -18.29 6.94
N VAL A 69 -17.46 -19.41 6.23
CA VAL A 69 -18.30 -19.83 5.10
C VAL A 69 -19.40 -20.85 5.48
N ALA A 70 -19.49 -21.27 6.74
CA ALA A 70 -20.49 -22.22 7.23
C ALA A 70 -21.71 -21.57 7.94
N VAL A 71 -21.60 -20.40 8.58
CA VAL A 71 -22.69 -19.66 9.28
C VAL A 71 -23.88 -19.28 8.36
N ARG A 72 -24.96 -20.08 8.34
CA ARG A 72 -25.96 -20.20 7.24
C ARG A 72 -26.97 -19.06 7.05
N THR A 73 -26.72 -17.83 7.50
CA THR A 73 -27.79 -16.81 7.58
C THR A 73 -27.95 -15.88 6.38
N GLU A 74 -27.00 -15.78 5.44
CA GLU A 74 -27.14 -14.87 4.27
C GLU A 74 -26.74 -15.54 2.93
N PRO A 75 -27.45 -15.31 1.81
CA PRO A 75 -27.23 -16.02 0.54
C PRO A 75 -26.02 -15.57 -0.32
N VAL A 76 -25.20 -14.61 0.13
CA VAL A 76 -23.89 -14.31 -0.48
C VAL A 76 -22.95 -13.92 0.65
N ARG A 77 -21.91 -14.72 0.90
CA ARG A 77 -20.88 -14.33 1.87
C ARG A 77 -19.85 -13.48 1.17
N LEU A 78 -19.98 -12.17 1.33
CA LEU A 78 -18.98 -11.20 0.92
C LEU A 78 -17.77 -11.37 1.86
N LEU A 79 -16.67 -11.87 1.31
CA LEU A 79 -15.36 -11.86 1.97
C LEU A 79 -14.65 -10.51 1.76
N GLY A 80 -15.04 -9.76 0.72
CA GLY A 80 -14.42 -8.48 0.38
C GLY A 80 -13.03 -8.68 -0.21
N ASP A 81 -12.18 -7.66 -0.07
CA ASP A 81 -10.82 -7.71 -0.60
C ASP A 81 -9.95 -8.66 0.24
N GLY A 82 -8.99 -9.31 -0.40
CA GLY A 82 -8.10 -10.27 0.23
C GLY A 82 -6.82 -10.50 -0.57
N MET A 83 -5.96 -11.33 -0.03
CA MET A 83 -4.68 -11.70 -0.62
C MET A 83 -4.56 -13.22 -0.65
N LEU A 84 -3.99 -13.75 -1.72
CA LEU A 84 -3.57 -15.13 -1.85
C LEU A 84 -2.04 -15.16 -1.92
N SER A 85 -1.41 -15.82 -0.97
CA SER A 85 0.00 -16.20 -1.06
C SER A 85 0.15 -17.64 -1.56
N ILE A 86 1.09 -17.84 -2.48
CA ILE A 86 1.59 -19.15 -2.87
C ILE A 86 3.03 -19.27 -2.38
N GLU A 87 3.18 -19.99 -1.27
CA GLU A 87 4.46 -20.21 -0.62
C GLU A 87 5.12 -21.49 -1.17
N PRO A 88 6.42 -21.44 -1.56
CA PRO A 88 7.20 -22.63 -1.85
C PRO A 88 7.58 -23.34 -0.55
N VAL A 89 7.55 -24.67 -0.55
CA VAL A 89 8.07 -25.47 0.57
C VAL A 89 9.59 -25.35 0.70
N ASP A 90 10.32 -25.20 -0.41
CA ASP A 90 11.76 -24.90 -0.43
C ASP A 90 12.02 -23.65 -1.29
N PRO A 91 12.08 -22.46 -0.68
CA PRO A 91 12.34 -21.20 -1.38
C PRO A 91 13.70 -21.19 -2.11
N SER A 92 14.67 -21.97 -1.65
CA SER A 92 16.00 -22.05 -2.26
C SER A 92 15.97 -22.66 -3.66
N ASN A 93 15.01 -23.53 -3.92
CA ASN A 93 14.85 -24.23 -5.19
C ASN A 93 13.75 -23.61 -6.07
N ASP A 94 12.63 -23.22 -5.46
CA ASP A 94 11.42 -22.80 -6.19
C ASP A 94 11.24 -21.26 -6.24
N GLY A 95 12.13 -20.50 -5.61
CA GLY A 95 12.13 -19.03 -5.59
C GLY A 95 11.28 -18.45 -4.45
N PRO A 96 11.00 -17.13 -4.46
CA PRO A 96 10.22 -16.48 -3.42
C PRO A 96 8.72 -16.81 -3.49
N ALA A 97 8.02 -16.47 -2.40
CA ALA A 97 6.57 -16.42 -2.32
C ALA A 97 5.96 -15.56 -3.43
N ARG A 98 4.71 -15.85 -3.77
CA ARG A 98 3.99 -15.14 -4.84
C ARG A 98 2.63 -14.72 -4.37
N PHE A 99 2.23 -13.52 -4.76
CA PHE A 99 1.05 -12.88 -4.22
C PHE A 99 0.03 -12.56 -5.32
N TRP A 100 -1.24 -12.71 -4.98
CA TRP A 100 -2.37 -12.29 -5.79
C TRP A 100 -3.35 -11.54 -4.92
N ASP A 101 -3.73 -10.35 -5.36
CA ASP A 101 -4.83 -9.61 -4.79
C ASP A 101 -6.16 -10.16 -5.32
N LEU A 102 -7.08 -10.38 -4.39
CA LEU A 102 -8.44 -10.85 -4.61
C LEU A 102 -9.41 -9.72 -4.27
N GLU A 103 -10.08 -9.15 -5.26
CA GLU A 103 -10.94 -7.96 -5.06
C GLU A 103 -12.43 -8.35 -5.02
N ASP A 104 -13.17 -7.76 -4.07
CA ASP A 104 -14.61 -7.96 -3.87
C ASP A 104 -15.01 -9.45 -3.81
N THR A 105 -14.24 -10.27 -3.10
CA THR A 105 -14.41 -11.71 -3.10
C THR A 105 -15.74 -12.11 -2.46
N ALA A 106 -16.49 -12.98 -3.12
CA ALA A 106 -17.75 -13.52 -2.62
C ALA A 106 -17.81 -15.03 -2.78
N VAL A 107 -18.28 -15.75 -1.76
CA VAL A 107 -18.50 -17.19 -1.86
C VAL A 107 -19.76 -17.48 -2.66
N LEU A 108 -19.62 -18.31 -3.70
CA LEU A 108 -20.71 -18.74 -4.57
C LEU A 108 -21.24 -20.12 -4.17
N ALA A 109 -20.36 -21.04 -3.76
CA ALA A 109 -20.74 -22.39 -3.36
C ALA A 109 -19.68 -23.05 -2.48
N GLN A 110 -20.07 -24.10 -1.75
CA GLN A 110 -19.15 -24.98 -1.03
C GLN A 110 -19.70 -26.40 -0.96
N TRP A 111 -18.81 -27.40 -0.90
CA TRP A 111 -19.17 -28.81 -0.69
C TRP A 111 -18.03 -29.59 -0.03
N PRO A 112 -18.32 -30.70 0.67
CA PRO A 112 -17.27 -31.60 1.17
C PRO A 112 -16.39 -32.12 0.02
N THR A 113 -15.06 -32.09 0.20
CA THR A 113 -14.14 -32.61 -0.81
C THR A 113 -14.37 -34.11 -1.03
N PRO A 114 -14.52 -34.60 -2.28
CA PRO A 114 -14.71 -36.01 -2.54
C PRO A 114 -13.61 -36.87 -1.93
N GLY A 115 -13.99 -37.85 -1.10
CA GLY A 115 -13.05 -38.79 -0.46
C GLY A 115 -12.31 -38.27 0.78
N ASP A 116 -12.54 -37.03 1.23
CA ASP A 116 -11.93 -36.49 2.46
C ASP A 116 -12.93 -35.64 3.26
N PRO A 117 -13.64 -36.21 4.26
CA PRO A 117 -14.68 -35.51 5.01
C PRO A 117 -14.14 -34.38 5.90
N ARG A 118 -12.82 -34.33 6.12
CA ARG A 118 -12.15 -33.26 6.89
C ARG A 118 -11.81 -32.05 6.02
N ARG A 119 -12.24 -32.04 4.76
CA ARG A 119 -11.95 -30.96 3.82
C ARG A 119 -13.19 -30.52 3.05
N VAL A 120 -13.15 -29.27 2.61
CA VAL A 120 -14.22 -28.58 1.91
C VAL A 120 -13.63 -27.91 0.67
N ASP A 121 -14.30 -28.05 -0.46
CA ASP A 121 -14.03 -27.26 -1.65
C ASP A 121 -14.94 -26.02 -1.60
N ILE A 122 -14.38 -24.85 -1.94
CA ILE A 122 -15.07 -23.56 -1.92
C ILE A 122 -14.95 -22.92 -3.30
N VAL A 123 -16.06 -22.44 -3.85
CA VAL A 123 -16.11 -21.64 -5.07
C VAL A 123 -16.29 -20.18 -4.70
N VAL A 124 -15.39 -19.34 -5.17
CA VAL A 124 -15.46 -17.89 -4.97
C VAL A 124 -15.56 -17.19 -6.31
N GLY A 125 -16.37 -16.14 -6.36
CA GLY A 125 -16.24 -15.09 -7.34
C GLY A 125 -15.24 -14.06 -6.80
N THR A 126 -14.31 -13.58 -7.62
CA THR A 126 -13.33 -12.57 -7.21
C THR A 126 -12.80 -11.81 -8.44
N GLY A 127 -12.42 -10.55 -8.28
CA GLY A 127 -11.43 -9.94 -9.16
C GLY A 127 -10.06 -10.52 -8.85
N VAL A 128 -9.21 -10.78 -9.84
CA VAL A 128 -7.87 -11.34 -9.60
C VAL A 128 -6.81 -10.44 -10.21
N ARG A 129 -5.91 -9.95 -9.37
CA ARG A 129 -4.74 -9.19 -9.78
C ARG A 129 -3.49 -9.90 -9.28
N ARG A 130 -2.50 -10.04 -10.16
CA ARG A 130 -1.21 -10.63 -9.77
C ARG A 130 -0.30 -9.52 -9.27
N ASP A 131 0.38 -9.79 -8.16
CA ASP A 131 1.52 -8.98 -7.76
C ASP A 131 2.73 -9.37 -8.65
N ASP A 132 3.12 -8.48 -9.55
CA ASP A 132 4.21 -8.69 -10.51
C ASP A 132 5.59 -8.38 -9.94
N TYR A 133 5.71 -7.99 -8.65
CA TYR A 133 6.98 -7.54 -8.08
C TYR A 133 8.07 -8.63 -8.01
N TRP A 134 7.72 -9.92 -8.01
CA TRP A 134 8.71 -11.01 -7.85
C TRP A 134 8.51 -12.20 -8.83
N GLY A 135 9.17 -12.12 -9.99
CA GLY A 135 9.65 -13.31 -10.70
C GLY A 135 8.67 -14.17 -11.51
N SER A 136 9.13 -15.37 -11.87
CA SER A 136 8.62 -16.19 -12.99
C SER A 136 7.14 -16.61 -12.90
N GLN A 137 6.49 -16.88 -14.03
CA GLN A 137 5.10 -17.35 -14.08
C GLN A 137 4.88 -18.81 -13.60
N ARG A 138 5.94 -19.56 -13.27
CA ARG A 138 5.87 -21.01 -13.03
C ARG A 138 5.67 -21.35 -11.56
N LEU A 139 4.50 -21.89 -11.18
CA LEU A 139 4.22 -22.33 -9.80
C LEU A 139 5.35 -23.20 -9.20
N PRO A 140 5.61 -23.10 -7.88
CA PRO A 140 6.59 -23.92 -7.20
C PRO A 140 6.21 -25.41 -7.28
N SER A 141 7.19 -26.29 -7.08
CA SER A 141 7.03 -27.74 -7.24
C SER A 141 6.10 -28.33 -6.18
N SER A 142 6.00 -27.68 -5.02
CA SER A 142 5.06 -28.02 -3.93
C SER A 142 4.47 -26.72 -3.35
N PRO A 143 3.39 -26.18 -3.92
CA PRO A 143 2.78 -24.93 -3.47
C PRO A 143 1.95 -25.14 -2.21
N ARG A 144 2.05 -24.20 -1.27
CA ARG A 144 1.05 -23.97 -0.22
C ARG A 144 0.20 -22.77 -0.62
N PHE A 145 -1.13 -22.88 -0.48
CA PHE A 145 -2.07 -21.83 -0.87
C PHE A 145 -2.71 -21.24 0.38
N ASP A 146 -2.25 -20.05 0.74
CA ASP A 146 -2.64 -19.36 1.96
C ASP A 146 -3.49 -18.13 1.59
N LEU A 147 -4.74 -18.09 2.08
CA LEU A 147 -5.67 -17.00 1.80
C LEU A 147 -5.86 -16.09 3.01
N TRP A 148 -6.00 -14.80 2.72
CA TRP A 148 -6.06 -13.74 3.71
C TRP A 148 -7.23 -12.83 3.35
N PHE A 149 -8.20 -12.69 4.25
CA PHE A 149 -9.32 -11.78 4.08
C PHE A 149 -9.46 -10.98 5.37
N PRO A 150 -9.28 -9.64 5.36
CA PRO A 150 -9.42 -8.80 6.55
C PRO A 150 -10.76 -8.98 7.27
N SER A 151 -11.82 -9.38 6.54
CA SER A 151 -13.16 -9.66 7.06
C SER A 151 -13.30 -10.97 7.84
N ILE A 152 -12.43 -11.95 7.57
CA ILE A 152 -12.40 -13.25 8.26
C ILE A 152 -11.34 -13.22 9.38
N GLN A 153 -10.23 -12.53 9.12
CA GLN A 153 -9.04 -12.51 9.96
C GLN A 153 -8.16 -11.31 9.56
N GLY A 154 -7.78 -10.44 10.50
CA GLY A 154 -6.66 -9.53 10.25
C GLY A 154 -5.39 -10.34 9.95
N ASP A 155 -4.61 -9.90 8.96
CA ASP A 155 -3.29 -10.38 8.54
C ASP A 155 -2.91 -11.79 9.06
N SER A 156 -3.70 -12.82 8.77
CA SER A 156 -3.28 -14.21 8.99
C SER A 156 -3.82 -15.11 7.91
N PRO A 157 -3.08 -16.18 7.56
CA PRO A 157 -3.54 -17.11 6.55
C PRO A 157 -4.63 -18.01 7.16
N SER A 158 -5.72 -18.21 6.43
CA SER A 158 -6.56 -19.37 6.64
C SER A 158 -5.75 -20.64 6.34
N ASP A 159 -5.87 -21.69 7.15
CA ASP A 159 -5.15 -22.96 6.92
C ASP A 159 -5.17 -23.37 5.44
N SER A 160 -4.02 -23.77 4.91
CA SER A 160 -3.80 -23.85 3.47
C SER A 160 -4.74 -24.83 2.75
N CYS A 161 -5.38 -24.38 1.67
CA CYS A 161 -6.08 -25.25 0.74
C CYS A 161 -5.06 -26.07 -0.09
N ARG A 162 -5.48 -27.21 -0.66
CA ARG A 162 -4.59 -28.10 -1.42
C ARG A 162 -4.21 -27.56 -2.80
N SER A 163 -5.16 -26.91 -3.48
CA SER A 163 -4.95 -26.31 -4.79
C SER A 163 -5.99 -25.23 -5.07
N ILE A 164 -5.75 -24.43 -6.10
CA ILE A 164 -6.69 -23.42 -6.60
C ILE A 164 -6.83 -23.57 -8.10
N ASP A 165 -8.04 -23.91 -8.55
CA ASP A 165 -8.37 -23.98 -9.97
C ASP A 165 -8.77 -22.58 -10.47
N GLY A 166 -8.38 -22.24 -11.71
CA GLY A 166 -8.73 -20.97 -12.38
C GLY A 166 -7.73 -19.82 -12.16
N LEU A 167 -6.81 -19.94 -11.19
CA LEU A 167 -5.86 -18.88 -10.86
C LEU A 167 -4.83 -18.61 -11.96
N ILE A 168 -4.24 -19.67 -12.51
CA ILE A 168 -3.21 -19.58 -13.57
C ILE A 168 -3.88 -19.71 -14.93
N THR A 169 -4.60 -18.66 -15.34
CA THR A 169 -5.21 -18.54 -16.65
C THR A 169 -4.71 -17.27 -17.35
N PRO A 170 -4.57 -17.27 -18.69
CA PRO A 170 -4.26 -16.04 -19.42
C PRO A 170 -5.37 -15.02 -19.21
N ARG A 171 -5.05 -13.89 -18.58
CA ARG A 171 -5.98 -12.77 -18.40
C ARG A 171 -5.79 -11.75 -19.52
N PRO A 172 -6.87 -11.17 -20.07
CA PRO A 172 -6.74 -10.07 -21.01
C PRO A 172 -6.04 -8.89 -20.33
N GLN A 173 -5.16 -8.21 -21.07
CA GLN A 173 -4.54 -6.99 -20.58
C GLN A 173 -5.63 -5.94 -20.33
N ARG A 174 -5.51 -5.22 -19.21
CA ARG A 174 -6.42 -4.11 -18.92
C ARG A 174 -6.25 -3.01 -19.97
N PRO A 175 -7.35 -2.34 -20.37
CA PRO A 175 -7.26 -1.13 -21.15
C PRO A 175 -6.43 -0.11 -20.37
N THR A 176 -5.38 0.41 -20.98
CA THR A 176 -4.61 1.51 -20.42
C THR A 176 -5.39 2.81 -20.58
N GLN A 177 -5.27 3.70 -19.60
CA GLN A 177 -5.84 5.05 -19.68
C GLN A 177 -4.73 6.09 -19.84
N PRO A 178 -4.99 7.20 -20.55
CA PRO A 178 -4.00 8.24 -20.74
C PRO A 178 -3.73 8.99 -19.43
N VAL A 179 -2.46 9.35 -19.25
CA VAL A 179 -2.00 10.34 -18.28
C VAL A 179 -1.27 11.42 -19.07
N HIS A 180 -1.66 12.68 -18.88
CA HIS A 180 -1.07 13.81 -19.59
C HIS A 180 -0.14 14.55 -18.63
N LEU A 181 1.15 14.48 -18.91
CA LEU A 181 2.16 15.29 -18.26
C LEU A 181 2.22 16.63 -18.99
N ILE A 182 1.92 17.72 -18.30
CA ILE A 182 1.74 19.04 -18.90
C ILE A 182 2.96 19.91 -18.60
N GLY A 183 3.46 20.61 -19.63
CA GLY A 183 4.51 21.60 -19.47
C GLY A 183 5.80 21.01 -18.93
N CYS A 184 6.27 19.94 -19.55
CA CYS A 184 7.45 19.23 -19.11
C CYS A 184 8.74 19.77 -19.73
N GLU A 185 9.74 19.98 -18.89
CA GLU A 185 11.14 20.13 -19.26
C GLU A 185 11.79 18.73 -19.26
N PRO A 186 12.12 18.16 -20.44
CA PRO A 186 12.74 16.84 -20.50
C PRO A 186 14.23 16.88 -20.17
N ALA A 187 14.67 16.03 -19.25
CA ALA A 187 16.09 15.83 -18.99
C ALA A 187 16.73 14.93 -20.07
N ALA A 188 18.07 14.78 -20.01
CA ALA A 188 18.83 14.04 -21.02
C ALA A 188 18.31 12.61 -21.30
N PRO A 189 17.91 11.78 -20.30
CA PRO A 189 17.37 10.45 -20.56
C PRO A 189 16.06 10.47 -21.36
N LEU A 190 15.12 11.36 -21.00
CA LEU A 190 13.85 11.50 -21.71
C LEU A 190 14.08 12.06 -23.12
N LEU A 191 14.96 13.05 -23.29
CA LEU A 191 15.34 13.55 -24.62
C LEU A 191 15.95 12.46 -25.52
N ALA A 192 16.79 11.59 -24.96
CA ALA A 192 17.37 10.47 -25.69
C ALA A 192 16.28 9.47 -26.13
N LEU A 193 15.32 9.18 -25.24
CA LEU A 193 14.17 8.34 -25.55
C LEU A 193 13.31 8.94 -26.68
N LEU A 194 12.99 10.23 -26.60
CA LEU A 194 12.16 10.92 -27.60
C LEU A 194 12.81 10.98 -28.99
N ARG A 195 14.15 11.03 -29.05
CA ARG A 195 14.90 11.03 -30.33
C ARG A 195 14.97 9.64 -30.98
N ARG A 196 14.86 8.58 -30.20
CA ARG A 196 14.93 7.19 -30.66
C ARG A 196 13.90 6.36 -29.91
N PRO A 197 12.63 6.38 -30.34
CA PRO A 197 11.59 5.54 -29.75
C PRO A 197 11.90 4.08 -30.09
N LEU A 198 12.61 3.39 -29.20
CA LEU A 198 12.62 1.93 -29.18
C LEU A 198 11.25 1.48 -28.65
N PRO A 199 10.71 0.33 -29.10
CA PRO A 199 9.54 -0.24 -28.45
C PRO A 199 9.92 -0.61 -27.01
N GLN A 200 9.61 0.29 -26.07
CA GLN A 200 9.80 0.05 -24.65
C GLN A 200 8.52 -0.58 -24.11
N LYS A 201 8.65 -1.81 -23.62
CA LYS A 201 7.61 -2.41 -22.80
C LYS A 201 7.63 -1.70 -21.46
N GLY A 202 6.70 -0.76 -21.24
CA GLY A 202 6.31 -0.20 -19.92
C GLY A 202 7.43 -0.12 -18.89
N ASP A 203 8.56 0.50 -19.23
CA ASP A 203 9.61 0.68 -18.24
C ASP A 203 9.03 1.57 -17.14
N PRO A 204 9.16 1.17 -15.87
CA PRO A 204 8.56 1.92 -14.79
C PRO A 204 9.25 3.26 -14.61
N ILE A 205 8.45 4.28 -14.33
CA ILE A 205 8.91 5.58 -13.89
C ILE A 205 8.12 6.00 -12.65
N THR A 206 8.77 6.70 -11.74
CA THR A 206 8.12 7.26 -10.56
C THR A 206 7.82 8.73 -10.81
N LEU A 207 6.55 9.11 -10.74
CA LEU A 207 6.09 10.48 -10.70
C LEU A 207 6.11 10.96 -9.24
N ARG A 208 6.99 11.90 -8.91
CA ARG A 208 7.11 12.50 -7.57
C ARG A 208 6.51 13.89 -7.54
N PRO A 209 5.40 14.11 -6.81
CA PRO A 209 4.85 15.43 -6.61
C PRO A 209 5.78 16.26 -5.73
N LEU A 210 5.63 17.57 -5.82
CA LEU A 210 6.29 18.56 -4.99
C LEU A 210 5.26 19.31 -4.16
N ASP A 211 5.61 19.60 -2.91
CA ASP A 211 4.89 20.58 -2.12
C ASP A 211 5.24 22.02 -2.52
N ARG A 212 4.55 23.00 -1.95
CA ARG A 212 4.77 24.44 -2.21
C ARG A 212 6.19 24.93 -1.87
N HIS A 213 6.96 24.14 -1.13
CA HIS A 213 8.34 24.41 -0.76
C HIS A 213 9.34 23.66 -1.66
N GLY A 214 8.88 22.97 -2.70
CA GLY A 214 9.70 22.18 -3.61
C GLY A 214 10.18 20.85 -3.01
N ARG A 215 9.65 20.43 -1.85
CA ARG A 215 10.00 19.15 -1.24
C ARG A 215 9.21 18.05 -1.91
N THR A 216 9.85 16.91 -2.15
CA THR A 216 9.18 15.76 -2.74
C THR A 216 8.08 15.22 -1.82
N MET A 217 7.00 14.72 -2.40
CA MET A 217 6.01 13.88 -1.73
C MET A 217 6.23 12.42 -2.14
N THR A 218 5.54 11.48 -1.49
CA THR A 218 5.55 10.07 -1.92
C THR A 218 5.11 9.99 -3.38
N GLY A 219 5.90 9.30 -4.20
CA GLY A 219 5.67 9.19 -5.64
C GLY A 219 4.80 7.98 -6.01
N TYR A 220 4.30 7.99 -7.25
CA TYR A 220 3.61 6.86 -7.85
C TYR A 220 4.36 6.31 -9.03
N ARG A 221 4.33 4.99 -9.15
CA ARG A 221 4.84 4.29 -10.32
C ARG A 221 3.83 4.43 -11.45
N LEU A 222 4.33 4.74 -12.62
CA LEU A 222 3.60 4.79 -13.88
C LEU A 222 4.36 3.97 -14.92
N ASP A 223 3.63 3.35 -15.82
CA ASP A 223 4.22 2.74 -17.01
C ASP A 223 4.57 3.85 -18.02
N LEU A 224 5.87 4.03 -18.30
CA LEU A 224 6.32 5.03 -19.27
C LEU A 224 6.13 4.54 -20.72
N HIS A 225 4.87 4.41 -21.15
CA HIS A 225 4.51 4.14 -22.54
C HIS A 225 4.02 5.43 -23.21
N ILE A 226 4.95 6.17 -23.82
CA ILE A 226 4.67 7.45 -24.48
C ILE A 226 3.92 7.21 -25.79
N VAL A 227 2.73 7.81 -25.92
CA VAL A 227 1.88 7.71 -27.13
C VAL A 227 1.81 9.01 -27.91
N GLU A 228 2.05 10.16 -27.26
CA GLU A 228 2.03 11.46 -27.90
C GLU A 228 3.00 12.42 -27.21
N VAL A 229 3.66 13.26 -28.00
CA VAL A 229 4.42 14.41 -27.52
C VAL A 229 4.11 15.61 -28.39
N ARG A 230 3.81 16.75 -27.76
CA ARG A 230 3.52 18.00 -28.46
C ARG A 230 4.13 19.20 -27.72
N PRO A 231 4.35 20.33 -28.40
CA PRO A 231 4.69 21.58 -27.71
C PRO A 231 3.64 21.93 -26.66
N SER A 232 4.07 22.34 -25.47
CA SER A 232 3.14 22.71 -24.40
C SER A 232 2.52 24.07 -24.63
N VAL A 233 1.27 24.24 -24.19
CA VAL A 233 0.59 25.54 -24.14
C VAL A 233 1.27 26.54 -23.20
N LEU A 234 2.11 26.07 -22.26
CA LEU A 234 2.92 26.92 -21.39
C LEU A 234 4.09 27.60 -22.13
N GLY A 235 4.36 27.21 -23.38
CA GLY A 235 5.35 27.86 -24.24
C GLY A 235 6.80 27.48 -23.94
N GLY A 236 7.73 28.23 -24.54
CA GLY A 236 9.17 27.97 -24.41
C GLY A 236 9.61 26.66 -25.08
N THR A 237 10.48 25.91 -24.40
CA THR A 237 10.94 24.58 -24.82
C THR A 237 10.16 23.44 -24.16
N LEU A 238 9.05 23.76 -23.48
CA LEU A 238 8.26 22.78 -22.74
C LEU A 238 7.42 21.92 -23.68
N ILE A 239 7.22 20.67 -23.30
CA ILE A 239 6.43 19.68 -24.03
C ILE A 239 5.32 19.10 -23.16
N ASP A 240 4.17 18.80 -23.75
CA ASP A 240 3.19 17.91 -23.12
C ASP A 240 3.47 16.49 -23.59
N VAL A 241 3.43 15.53 -22.66
CA VAL A 241 3.68 14.10 -22.92
C VAL A 241 2.44 13.32 -22.50
N THR A 242 1.83 12.61 -23.43
CA THR A 242 0.78 11.64 -23.12
C THR A 242 1.41 10.26 -22.98
N ILE A 243 1.21 9.64 -21.83
CA ILE A 243 1.56 8.24 -21.57
C ILE A 243 0.30 7.41 -21.37
N THR A 244 0.37 6.09 -21.56
CA THR A 244 -0.73 5.19 -21.21
C THR A 244 -0.35 4.28 -20.07
N ASP A 245 -1.20 4.22 -19.06
CA ASP A 245 -0.95 3.50 -17.81
C ASP A 245 -2.17 2.63 -17.45
N PRO A 246 -2.00 1.39 -16.96
CA PRO A 246 -3.12 0.51 -16.58
C PRO A 246 -3.94 1.06 -15.41
N GLY A 247 -3.38 1.94 -14.58
CA GLY A 247 -4.07 2.58 -13.45
C GLY A 247 -3.96 1.85 -12.12
N ASP A 248 -3.14 0.80 -12.04
CA ASP A 248 -3.11 -0.11 -10.89
C ASP A 248 -2.55 0.56 -9.63
N ASP A 249 -1.51 1.39 -9.78
CA ASP A 249 -0.83 2.08 -8.67
C ASP A 249 -1.27 3.56 -8.52
N ARG A 250 -2.25 4.02 -9.32
CA ARG A 250 -2.70 5.42 -9.32
C ARG A 250 -3.56 5.73 -8.09
N PRO A 251 -3.47 6.96 -7.55
CA PRO A 251 -4.34 7.38 -6.47
C PRO A 251 -5.81 7.42 -6.89
N THR A 252 -6.69 7.00 -5.98
CA THR A 252 -8.14 7.12 -6.16
C THR A 252 -8.59 8.58 -6.26
N LEU A 253 -9.79 8.84 -6.79
CA LEU A 253 -10.31 10.21 -6.81
C LEU A 253 -10.48 10.80 -5.40
N ALA A 254 -10.78 9.93 -4.41
CA ALA A 254 -10.91 10.30 -3.01
C ALA A 254 -9.60 10.74 -2.35
N ALA A 255 -8.44 10.41 -2.93
CA ALA A 255 -7.13 10.85 -2.45
C ALA A 255 -6.84 12.34 -2.73
N ARG A 256 -7.54 12.96 -3.69
CA ARG A 256 -7.23 14.32 -4.15
C ARG A 256 -7.26 15.38 -3.03
N PRO A 257 -8.25 15.44 -2.14
CA PRO A 257 -8.25 16.45 -1.07
C PRO A 257 -7.12 16.27 -0.05
N VAL A 258 -6.70 15.02 0.20
CA VAL A 258 -5.52 14.71 1.02
C VAL A 258 -4.29 15.31 0.34
N TRP A 259 -4.12 15.06 -0.95
CA TRP A 259 -3.01 15.55 -1.75
C TRP A 259 -2.93 17.07 -1.84
N GLU A 260 -4.07 17.75 -1.96
CA GLU A 260 -4.14 19.21 -1.92
C GLU A 260 -3.59 19.74 -0.59
N THR A 261 -3.97 19.12 0.53
CA THR A 261 -3.45 19.47 1.86
C THR A 261 -1.93 19.29 1.94
N TRP A 262 -1.41 18.17 1.43
CA TRP A 262 0.04 17.91 1.44
C TRP A 262 0.82 18.73 0.41
N SER A 263 0.17 19.22 -0.64
CA SER A 263 0.77 20.13 -1.61
C SER A 263 1.04 21.50 -1.01
N ASP A 264 0.31 21.89 0.04
CA ASP A 264 0.65 23.03 0.90
C ASP A 264 1.84 22.73 1.82
N GLY A 265 2.38 21.52 1.80
CA GLY A 265 3.51 21.10 2.62
C GLY A 265 3.11 20.25 3.82
N VAL A 266 4.12 19.72 4.49
CA VAL A 266 3.94 18.79 5.62
C VAL A 266 2.99 19.39 6.68
N PRO A 267 1.93 18.64 7.07
CA PRO A 267 1.00 19.05 8.11
C PRO A 267 1.72 19.46 9.41
N THR A 268 1.25 20.54 10.05
CA THR A 268 1.86 21.08 11.29
C THR A 268 0.92 21.08 12.49
N LEU A 269 -0.34 20.71 12.28
CA LEU A 269 -1.33 20.57 13.34
C LEU A 269 -1.77 19.11 13.45
N PRO A 270 -1.99 18.59 14.67
CA PRO A 270 -2.45 17.22 14.86
C PRO A 270 -3.86 17.01 14.30
N ASN A 271 -4.23 15.75 14.08
CA ASN A 271 -5.57 15.29 13.73
C ASN A 271 -6.14 15.83 12.41
N GLN A 272 -5.34 16.46 11.54
CA GLN A 272 -5.85 16.91 10.23
C GLN A 272 -6.33 15.75 9.34
N TRP A 273 -5.79 14.55 9.57
CA TRP A 273 -6.23 13.31 8.93
C TRP A 273 -7.63 12.85 9.38
N ALA A 274 -8.13 13.33 10.52
CA ALA A 274 -9.37 12.84 11.13
C ALA A 274 -10.62 13.11 10.29
N GLN A 275 -10.60 14.18 9.47
CA GLN A 275 -11.71 14.58 8.60
C GLN A 275 -11.96 13.60 7.45
N PHE A 276 -10.97 12.77 7.11
CA PHE A 276 -11.07 11.81 6.01
C PHE A 276 -11.66 10.47 6.49
N ASP A 277 -12.24 9.73 5.56
CA ASP A 277 -12.65 8.35 5.80
C ASP A 277 -11.44 7.40 5.89
N ALA A 278 -11.68 6.11 6.08
CA ALA A 278 -10.61 5.11 6.19
C ALA A 278 -9.68 5.09 4.96
N LYS A 279 -10.22 5.32 3.74
CA LYS A 279 -9.41 5.34 2.51
C LYS A 279 -8.52 6.59 2.46
N GLY A 280 -9.08 7.76 2.76
CA GLY A 280 -8.32 9.00 2.82
C GLY A 280 -7.28 9.02 3.95
N ARG A 281 -7.56 8.38 5.09
CA ARG A 281 -6.55 8.17 6.15
C ARG A 281 -5.42 7.26 5.69
N SER A 282 -5.71 6.19 4.95
CA SER A 282 -4.67 5.32 4.40
C SER A 282 -3.79 6.05 3.40
N GLU A 283 -4.39 6.92 2.59
CA GLU A 283 -3.62 7.81 1.73
C GLU A 283 -2.77 8.81 2.53
N TRP A 284 -3.33 9.40 3.58
CA TRP A 284 -2.58 10.30 4.46
C TRP A 284 -1.38 9.60 5.07
N LEU A 285 -1.55 8.38 5.60
CA LEU A 285 -0.45 7.56 6.13
C LEU A 285 0.61 7.29 5.07
N ARG A 286 0.23 7.00 3.81
CA ARG A 286 1.18 6.81 2.70
C ARG A 286 2.02 8.05 2.39
N LEU A 287 1.47 9.26 2.58
CA LEU A 287 2.19 10.52 2.36
C LEU A 287 3.08 10.92 3.53
N THR A 288 2.81 10.43 4.73
CA THR A 288 3.68 10.69 5.88
C THR A 288 5.09 10.17 5.64
N ARG A 289 6.08 10.87 6.20
CA ARG A 289 7.47 10.46 6.16
C ARG A 289 7.89 9.88 7.50
N ILE A 290 8.82 8.94 7.45
CA ILE A 290 9.61 8.58 8.61
C ILE A 290 10.57 9.75 8.87
N GLY A 291 10.58 10.26 10.11
CA GLY A 291 11.52 11.30 10.52
C GLY A 291 12.99 10.85 10.41
N PRO A 292 13.97 11.76 10.56
CA PRO A 292 15.38 11.40 10.47
C PRO A 292 15.75 10.28 11.46
N TYR A 293 16.59 9.35 10.99
CA TYR A 293 17.22 8.34 11.84
C TYR A 293 18.27 9.02 12.73
N TRP A 294 18.14 8.88 14.04
CA TRP A 294 19.14 9.34 15.00
C TRP A 294 19.91 8.11 15.49
N PRO A 295 21.25 8.05 15.32
CA PRO A 295 22.04 6.86 15.63
C PRO A 295 21.87 6.31 17.05
N GLU A 296 21.52 7.18 18.01
CA GLU A 296 21.35 6.81 19.42
C GLU A 296 19.88 6.63 19.82
N GLY A 297 18.93 7.12 19.01
CA GLY A 297 17.52 7.23 19.39
C GLY A 297 17.29 8.16 20.60
N LEU A 298 16.09 8.74 20.69
CA LEU A 298 15.59 9.50 21.83
C LEU A 298 14.81 8.54 22.71
N SER A 299 15.48 8.07 23.76
CA SER A 299 14.88 7.25 24.80
C SER A 299 14.37 8.13 25.96
N GLY A 300 13.33 7.67 26.65
CA GLY A 300 12.70 8.36 27.76
C GLY A 300 11.63 9.37 27.35
N GLY A 301 11.12 10.13 28.33
CA GLY A 301 10.08 11.13 28.13
C GLY A 301 8.65 10.60 28.30
N THR A 302 7.69 11.53 28.19
CA THR A 302 6.26 11.25 28.25
C THR A 302 5.58 11.84 27.03
N TYR A 303 4.98 10.97 26.22
CA TYR A 303 4.30 11.32 24.99
C TYR A 303 2.78 11.22 25.19
N GLN A 304 2.04 12.11 24.53
CA GLN A 304 0.59 12.20 24.64
C GLN A 304 -0.02 11.75 23.33
N LEU A 305 -0.78 10.65 23.35
CA LEU A 305 -1.54 10.17 22.21
C LEU A 305 -3.00 10.59 22.38
N ASP A 306 -3.50 11.37 21.44
CA ASP A 306 -4.91 11.73 21.36
C ASP A 306 -5.71 10.66 20.61
N GLY A 307 -6.50 9.88 21.33
CA GLY A 307 -7.33 8.82 20.80
C GLY A 307 -8.68 9.27 20.23
N GLN A 308 -9.02 10.57 20.29
CA GLN A 308 -10.36 11.07 19.97
C GLN A 308 -10.85 10.66 18.57
N HIS A 309 -9.93 10.52 17.62
CA HIS A 309 -10.22 10.22 16.22
C HIS A 309 -9.77 8.83 15.76
N VAL A 310 -9.32 7.98 16.70
CA VAL A 310 -8.84 6.63 16.39
C VAL A 310 -10.02 5.67 16.23
N THR A 311 -10.61 5.66 15.03
CA THR A 311 -11.79 4.85 14.70
C THR A 311 -11.51 3.66 13.79
N ASP A 312 -10.26 3.51 13.33
CA ASP A 312 -9.79 2.42 12.48
C ASP A 312 -8.29 2.19 12.70
N ARG A 313 -7.73 1.14 12.09
CA ARG A 313 -6.32 0.76 12.26
C ARG A 313 -5.37 1.86 11.80
N THR A 314 -5.68 2.49 10.67
CA THR A 314 -4.85 3.55 10.10
C THR A 314 -4.85 4.80 10.99
N GLY A 315 -6.01 5.19 11.51
CA GLY A 315 -6.15 6.28 12.48
C GLY A 315 -5.32 6.05 13.74
N LEU A 316 -5.21 4.79 14.21
CA LEU A 316 -4.35 4.44 15.34
C LEU A 316 -2.88 4.71 15.00
N LEU A 317 -2.40 4.21 13.85
CA LEU A 317 -1.01 4.37 13.41
C LEU A 317 -0.66 5.85 13.19
N LEU A 318 -1.59 6.63 12.64
CA LEU A 318 -1.44 8.08 12.48
C LEU A 318 -1.35 8.80 13.83
N ALA A 319 -2.27 8.52 14.75
CA ALA A 319 -2.23 9.12 16.09
C ALA A 319 -0.94 8.77 16.85
N LEU A 320 -0.44 7.54 16.69
CA LEU A 320 0.84 7.12 17.26
C LEU A 320 2.01 7.87 16.63
N GLY A 321 2.02 8.03 15.30
CA GLY A 321 3.01 8.82 14.59
C GLY A 321 3.04 10.28 15.06
N GLU A 322 1.87 10.92 15.17
CA GLU A 322 1.76 12.30 15.64
C GLU A 322 2.18 12.46 17.10
N ALA A 323 1.85 11.50 17.96
CA ALA A 323 2.22 11.52 19.38
C ALA A 323 3.74 11.45 19.60
N LEU A 324 4.44 10.65 18.79
CA LEU A 324 5.87 10.37 18.97
C LEU A 324 6.76 11.33 18.17
N LEU A 325 6.36 11.66 16.94
CA LEU A 325 7.19 12.37 15.97
C LEU A 325 6.60 13.71 15.51
N GLY A 326 5.37 14.02 15.92
CA GLY A 326 4.65 15.23 15.55
C GLY A 326 3.81 15.10 14.27
N PRO A 327 2.97 16.11 13.97
CA PRO A 327 2.09 16.10 12.80
C PRO A 327 2.80 15.80 11.48
N GLY A 328 2.15 14.99 10.63
CA GLY A 328 2.68 14.61 9.31
C GLY A 328 3.78 13.53 9.33
N ALA A 329 4.10 12.95 10.48
CA ALA A 329 5.02 11.82 10.59
C ALA A 329 4.28 10.50 10.88
N ASN A 330 4.82 9.38 10.40
CA ASN A 330 4.42 8.06 10.88
C ASN A 330 5.50 7.45 11.76
N TYR A 331 5.05 6.67 12.74
CA TYR A 331 5.90 5.77 13.53
C TYR A 331 5.64 4.33 13.07
N GLY A 332 5.82 4.08 11.78
CA GLY A 332 5.49 2.81 11.14
C GLY A 332 4.13 2.84 10.42
N THR A 333 3.97 1.93 9.47
CA THR A 333 2.77 1.76 8.64
C THR A 333 2.00 0.47 8.95
N CYS A 334 2.54 -0.37 9.83
CA CYS A 334 1.92 -1.56 10.41
C CYS A 334 2.56 -1.88 11.79
N LEU A 335 1.97 -2.80 12.56
CA LEU A 335 2.50 -3.16 13.89
C LEU A 335 3.91 -3.76 13.84
N ASP A 336 4.28 -4.48 12.77
CA ASP A 336 5.64 -4.98 12.60
C ASP A 336 6.65 -3.84 12.49
N SER A 337 6.36 -2.84 11.65
CA SER A 337 7.22 -1.66 11.53
C SER A 337 7.30 -0.84 12.82
N VAL A 338 6.20 -0.77 13.59
CA VAL A 338 6.20 -0.16 14.94
C VAL A 338 7.14 -0.95 15.87
N ALA A 339 7.06 -2.28 15.85
CA ALA A 339 7.88 -3.16 16.67
C ALA A 339 9.38 -3.02 16.35
N ASP A 340 9.71 -2.94 15.06
CA ASP A 340 11.07 -2.69 14.58
C ASP A 340 11.59 -1.34 15.07
N TYR A 341 10.75 -0.30 15.01
CA TYR A 341 11.17 1.05 15.41
C TYR A 341 11.39 1.20 16.91
N LEU A 342 10.58 0.52 17.72
CA LEU A 342 10.80 0.45 19.16
C LEU A 342 12.12 -0.25 19.53
N GLY A 343 12.62 -1.16 18.68
CA GLY A 343 13.82 -1.96 18.90
C GLY A 343 15.15 -1.30 18.50
N GLY A 344 15.14 -0.08 17.97
CA GLY A 344 16.34 0.62 17.51
C GLY A 344 16.17 1.43 16.22
N GLY A 345 14.95 1.91 15.96
CA GLY A 345 14.61 2.63 14.73
C GLY A 345 14.77 4.16 14.80
N PRO A 346 14.05 4.90 13.95
CA PRO A 346 14.22 6.33 13.80
C PRO A 346 13.61 7.10 14.97
N SER A 347 14.37 8.08 15.47
CA SER A 347 13.94 9.10 16.43
C SER A 347 13.54 8.62 17.81
N VAL A 348 12.38 8.01 18.05
CA VAL A 348 11.95 7.65 19.42
C VAL A 348 12.12 6.15 19.62
N VAL A 349 12.77 5.74 20.70
CA VAL A 349 13.01 4.31 21.01
C VAL A 349 12.66 4.03 22.47
N SER A 350 12.37 2.78 22.79
CA SER A 350 12.06 2.41 24.18
C SER A 350 13.30 2.53 25.10
N PRO A 351 13.12 2.66 26.43
CA PRO A 351 11.86 2.86 27.16
C PRO A 351 11.33 4.30 27.14
N PHE A 352 10.02 4.50 27.17
CA PHE A 352 9.36 5.79 27.41
C PHE A 352 7.94 5.59 27.99
N THR A 353 7.26 6.68 28.37
CA THR A 353 5.85 6.64 28.78
C THR A 353 4.93 7.17 27.68
N LEU A 354 3.89 6.41 27.33
CA LEU A 354 2.82 6.83 26.43
C LEU A 354 1.52 6.99 27.23
N VAL A 355 1.02 8.22 27.32
CA VAL A 355 -0.31 8.51 27.89
C VAL A 355 -1.30 8.59 26.73
N TRP A 356 -2.21 7.62 26.67
CA TRP A 356 -3.22 7.49 25.62
C TRP A 356 -4.56 7.98 26.14
N HIS A 357 -4.97 9.16 25.69
CA HIS A 357 -6.27 9.78 26.00
C HIS A 357 -7.38 9.24 25.12
N HIS A 358 -8.59 9.07 25.65
CA HIS A 358 -9.74 8.56 24.90
C HIS A 358 -9.47 7.17 24.30
N ALA A 359 -8.72 6.34 25.03
CA ALA A 359 -8.34 5.01 24.55
C ALA A 359 -9.55 4.07 24.39
N ASP A 360 -10.66 4.38 25.08
CA ASP A 360 -11.93 3.66 24.96
C ASP A 360 -12.53 3.72 23.55
N ILE A 361 -12.36 4.85 22.83
CA ILE A 361 -12.84 5.01 21.45
C ILE A 361 -12.15 3.99 20.53
N ALA A 362 -10.81 3.96 20.57
CA ALA A 362 -10.01 3.01 19.80
C ALA A 362 -10.33 1.57 20.20
N ARG A 363 -10.43 1.28 21.50
CA ARG A 363 -10.78 -0.05 22.01
C ARG A 363 -12.13 -0.51 21.48
N HIS A 364 -13.14 0.37 21.45
CA HIS A 364 -14.48 0.03 20.97
C HIS A 364 -14.52 -0.15 19.45
N ALA A 365 -13.91 0.78 18.70
CA ALA A 365 -13.87 0.74 17.24
C ALA A 365 -13.07 -0.47 16.71
N LEU A 366 -12.03 -0.87 17.44
CA LEU A 366 -11.14 -1.97 17.04
C LEU A 366 -11.48 -3.31 17.69
N ALA A 367 -12.55 -3.40 18.50
CA ALA A 367 -12.94 -4.63 19.19
C ALA A 367 -13.18 -5.80 18.24
N GLY A 368 -13.72 -5.54 17.03
CA GLY A 368 -13.95 -6.55 16.00
C GLY A 368 -12.72 -6.89 15.14
N HIS A 369 -11.63 -6.13 15.25
CA HIS A 369 -10.42 -6.34 14.46
C HIS A 369 -9.48 -7.31 15.17
N ILE A 370 -9.82 -8.60 15.16
CA ILE A 370 -9.07 -9.64 15.89
C ILE A 370 -7.85 -10.14 15.10
N LEU A 371 -6.70 -10.20 15.80
CA LEU A 371 -5.41 -10.73 15.34
C LEU A 371 -5.23 -12.16 15.83
N HIS A 372 -5.76 -13.10 15.06
CA HIS A 372 -5.81 -14.51 15.45
C HIS A 372 -4.43 -15.21 15.46
N HIS A 373 -3.47 -14.78 14.63
CA HIS A 373 -2.08 -15.29 14.69
C HIS A 373 -1.38 -14.98 16.02
N LEU A 374 -1.88 -14.00 16.77
CA LEU A 374 -1.38 -13.60 18.10
C LEU A 374 -2.33 -14.07 19.21
N GLY A 375 -3.01 -15.20 18.99
CA GLY A 375 -3.87 -15.81 20.01
C GLY A 375 -5.28 -15.21 20.11
N GLY A 376 -5.72 -14.42 19.13
CA GLY A 376 -7.11 -13.93 19.06
C GLY A 376 -7.37 -12.66 19.86
N VAL A 377 -6.34 -11.83 20.07
CA VAL A 377 -6.46 -10.50 20.69
C VAL A 377 -6.96 -9.47 19.69
N SER A 378 -7.65 -8.41 20.14
CA SER A 378 -8.02 -7.31 19.24
C SER A 378 -6.79 -6.50 18.85
N TYR A 379 -6.85 -5.80 17.71
CA TYR A 379 -5.77 -4.93 17.24
C TYR A 379 -5.37 -3.88 18.29
N PHE A 380 -6.35 -3.35 19.03
CA PHE A 380 -6.10 -2.43 20.14
C PHE A 380 -5.29 -3.10 21.26
N GLU A 381 -5.73 -4.27 21.74
CA GLU A 381 -5.06 -4.97 22.83
C GLU A 381 -3.66 -5.44 22.41
N GLU A 382 -3.50 -5.88 21.16
CA GLU A 382 -2.19 -6.22 20.61
C GLU A 382 -1.27 -4.99 20.58
N THR A 383 -1.76 -3.84 20.11
CA THR A 383 -0.93 -2.62 20.08
C THR A 383 -0.43 -2.27 21.49
N VAL A 384 -1.30 -2.38 22.51
CA VAL A 384 -0.93 -2.12 23.90
C VAL A 384 0.07 -3.17 24.41
N ASN A 385 -0.12 -4.45 24.09
CA ASN A 385 0.80 -5.52 24.48
C ASN A 385 2.18 -5.33 23.84
N LEU A 386 2.21 -5.11 22.52
CA LEU A 386 3.44 -4.84 21.76
C LEU A 386 4.24 -3.69 22.37
N LEU A 387 3.59 -2.56 22.65
CA LEU A 387 4.24 -1.41 23.28
C LEU A 387 4.86 -1.80 24.63
N ARG A 388 4.11 -2.51 25.48
CA ARG A 388 4.59 -2.94 26.81
C ARG A 388 5.72 -3.95 26.73
N GLU A 389 5.62 -4.94 25.85
CA GLU A 389 6.65 -5.96 25.62
C GLU A 389 7.96 -5.33 25.13
N ARG A 390 7.87 -4.27 24.33
CA ARG A 390 9.02 -3.48 23.88
C ARG A 390 9.52 -2.46 24.89
N GLY A 391 8.97 -2.42 26.11
CA GLY A 391 9.47 -1.58 27.21
C GLY A 391 8.82 -0.19 27.33
N VAL A 392 7.70 0.05 26.66
CA VAL A 392 6.91 1.29 26.80
C VAL A 392 5.94 1.18 27.97
N THR A 393 5.92 2.18 28.84
CA THR A 393 4.90 2.31 29.88
C THR A 393 3.64 2.95 29.28
N VAL A 394 2.60 2.14 29.06
CA VAL A 394 1.32 2.62 28.49
C VAL A 394 0.31 2.94 29.60
N VAL A 395 -0.10 4.20 29.68
CA VAL A 395 -1.15 4.71 30.57
C VAL A 395 -2.39 5.01 29.74
N LEU A 396 -3.48 4.26 29.96
CA LEU A 396 -4.74 4.43 29.23
C LEU A 396 -5.67 5.36 30.04
N GLN A 397 -6.22 6.40 29.39
CA GLN A 397 -7.11 7.40 29.98
C GLN A 397 -8.42 7.54 29.20
#